data_AF-A0A8B8JKF0-F1
#
_entry.id   AF-A0A8B8JKF0-F1
#
_cell.length_a   1.000
_cell.length_b   1.000
_cell.length_c   1.000
_cell.angle_alpha   90.00
_cell.angle_beta   90.00
_cell.angle_gamma   90.00
#
_symmetry.space_group_name_H-M   'P 1'
#
loop_
_entity.id
_entity.type
_entity.pdbx_description
1 polymer ?
#
loop_
_entity_poly.entity_id
_entity_poly.type
_entity_poly.pdbx_seq_one_letter_code
_entity_poly.pdbx_strand_id
1 'polypeptide(L)'
;MSFRSIVRDVRDSFGSLSRRSFDVRLTGHHRGKSQGSVQDLHDQPLVIQNSRWASLPPELLFDIIRRLEESENTWPARKHVVACAAVCQSWRSMCKEIVKSPELCGKLTFPVSLKQPGPRDGIIQCFIKRDKSNLTYHLFLCLSPALLVENGKFLLSAKRTRRTTYTEYVISMDADNISRSSNTYIGKLRSNFLGTKFIIYDTQPPYSSAHICPPGTGKTSRRFYSKKVSPKVPSGSYNIAQVTYELNVLGTRGPRKMHCVMHSIPASALDAGGTVPGQPELLPRSLEDSFRSISFSKSLDRSIEFSSSRFSEIGESCNEDDEGKMRPLVLKNKPPRWHEQLQCWCLNFRGRVTVASVKNFQLIAATQPAAGAPTPSQPAPPEHDKIILQFGKVGKDMFTMDYRYPLSAFQAFAICLSSFDTKLACE
;
A
#
# COMPACT_ATOMS: atom_id res chain seq x y z
N MET A 1 33.97 -12.18 -11.53
CA MET A 1 33.58 -10.80 -11.90
C MET A 1 33.04 -10.09 -10.67
N SER A 2 33.46 -8.86 -10.41
CA SER A 2 33.04 -8.09 -9.22
C SER A 2 31.62 -7.57 -9.39
N PHE A 3 30.77 -7.66 -8.36
CA PHE A 3 29.39 -7.18 -8.35
C PHE A 3 29.25 -5.69 -8.75
N ARG A 4 30.33 -4.91 -8.58
CA ARG A 4 30.40 -3.51 -9.03
C ARG A 4 30.37 -3.36 -10.55
N SER A 5 30.81 -4.34 -11.34
CA SER A 5 30.73 -4.28 -12.81
C SER A 5 29.29 -4.53 -13.30
N ILE A 6 28.52 -5.36 -12.59
CA ILE A 6 27.11 -5.66 -12.90
C ILE A 6 26.24 -4.40 -12.78
N VAL A 7 26.46 -3.59 -11.73
CA VAL A 7 25.70 -2.34 -11.52
C VAL A 7 26.10 -1.27 -12.56
N ARG A 8 27.34 -1.31 -13.05
CA ARG A 8 27.84 -0.37 -14.07
C ARG A 8 27.29 -0.71 -15.45
N ASP A 9 27.33 -1.97 -15.87
CA ASP A 9 26.83 -2.41 -17.19
C ASP A 9 25.33 -2.18 -17.35
N VAL A 10 24.54 -2.39 -16.28
CA VAL A 10 23.10 -2.07 -16.31
C VAL A 10 22.89 -0.56 -16.37
N ARG A 11 23.69 0.25 -15.68
CA ARG A 11 23.56 1.72 -15.67
C ARG A 11 23.95 2.34 -17.02
N ASP A 12 24.99 1.84 -17.65
CA ASP A 12 25.49 2.35 -18.94
C ASP A 12 24.58 1.94 -20.11
N SER A 13 23.84 0.83 -19.99
CA SER A 13 22.82 0.43 -20.97
C SER A 13 21.55 1.29 -20.96
N PHE A 14 21.34 2.15 -19.95
CA PHE A 14 20.20 3.09 -19.88
C PHE A 14 20.57 4.53 -20.33
N GLY A 15 21.78 4.75 -20.86
CA GLY A 15 22.14 6.01 -21.49
C GLY A 15 21.46 6.20 -22.85
N SER A 16 20.75 7.33 -23.02
CA SER A 16 20.10 7.81 -24.26
C SER A 16 18.78 7.12 -24.66
N LEU A 17 17.70 7.47 -23.97
CA LEU A 17 16.37 7.55 -24.61
C LEU A 17 16.04 9.02 -24.87
N SER A 18 16.61 9.53 -25.97
CA SER A 18 16.23 10.80 -26.58
C SER A 18 14.76 10.72 -27.04
N ARG A 19 13.96 11.67 -26.59
CA ARG A 19 12.58 11.90 -27.05
C ARG A 19 12.61 12.31 -28.52
N ARG A 20 12.24 11.40 -29.43
CA ARG A 20 11.74 11.78 -30.76
C ARG A 20 10.34 11.24 -30.96
N SER A 21 9.40 12.18 -31.00
CA SER A 21 8.06 12.06 -31.52
C SER A 21 8.11 11.63 -32.99
N PHE A 22 7.40 10.56 -33.33
CA PHE A 22 7.05 10.26 -34.71
C PHE A 22 5.59 10.65 -34.95
N ASP A 23 5.43 11.77 -35.65
CA ASP A 23 4.18 12.20 -36.28
C ASP A 23 4.07 11.47 -37.62
N VAL A 24 3.01 10.67 -37.81
CA VAL A 24 2.71 10.04 -39.10
C VAL A 24 1.51 10.77 -39.70
N ARG A 25 1.78 11.61 -40.69
CA ARG A 25 0.76 12.19 -41.58
C ARG A 25 0.39 11.17 -42.66
N LEU A 26 -0.90 10.87 -42.74
CA LEU A 26 -1.54 10.14 -43.83
C LEU A 26 -1.82 11.09 -44.99
N THR A 27 -1.32 10.76 -46.18
CA THR A 27 -1.87 11.22 -47.47
C THR A 27 -1.80 10.05 -48.44
N GLY A 28 -2.94 9.67 -49.02
CA GLY A 28 -3.07 8.52 -49.92
C GLY A 28 -2.77 8.84 -51.38
N HIS A 29 -2.62 7.78 -52.19
CA HIS A 29 -3.32 7.62 -53.47
C HIS A 29 -3.12 6.20 -54.05
N HIS A 30 -4.05 5.87 -54.94
CA HIS A 30 -4.51 4.60 -55.50
C HIS A 30 -3.57 3.77 -56.42
N ARG A 31 -3.74 2.43 -56.33
CA ARG A 31 -4.06 1.44 -57.40
C ARG A 31 -2.97 1.00 -58.42
N GLY A 32 -2.65 -0.31 -58.43
CA GLY A 32 -2.27 -1.04 -59.67
C GLY A 32 -1.36 -2.28 -59.55
N LYS A 33 -1.95 -3.48 -59.62
CA LYS A 33 -1.54 -4.74 -60.31
C LYS A 33 -0.13 -5.39 -60.15
N SER A 34 -0.15 -6.55 -59.48
CA SER A 34 0.30 -7.92 -59.86
C SER A 34 1.72 -8.29 -60.36
N GLN A 35 2.16 -9.42 -59.77
CA GLN A 35 3.11 -10.48 -60.19
C GLN A 35 4.63 -10.27 -60.00
N GLY A 36 5.26 -11.27 -59.35
CA GLY A 36 6.64 -11.63 -59.64
C GLY A 36 7.47 -12.17 -58.48
N SER A 37 7.85 -13.44 -58.59
CA SER A 37 8.98 -14.16 -57.97
C SER A 37 8.91 -14.55 -56.49
N VAL A 38 8.81 -15.87 -56.34
CA VAL A 38 9.18 -16.68 -55.19
C VAL A 38 10.67 -16.48 -54.91
N GLN A 39 11.00 -15.98 -53.73
CA GLN A 39 12.30 -16.22 -53.10
C GLN A 39 12.01 -16.81 -51.73
N ASP A 40 12.20 -18.12 -51.60
CA ASP A 40 12.29 -18.83 -50.33
C ASP A 40 13.48 -18.26 -49.56
N LEU A 41 13.23 -17.21 -48.77
CA LEU A 41 14.13 -16.84 -47.68
C LEU A 41 13.75 -17.75 -46.51
N HIS A 42 14.68 -18.64 -46.18
CA HIS A 42 14.70 -19.34 -44.90
C HIS A 42 14.37 -18.35 -43.77
N ASP A 43 13.15 -18.45 -43.23
CA ASP A 43 12.81 -17.90 -41.93
C ASP A 43 13.69 -18.63 -40.90
N GLN A 44 14.87 -18.08 -40.64
CA GLN A 44 15.57 -18.37 -39.40
C GLN A 44 14.59 -18.02 -38.28
N PRO A 45 14.24 -18.96 -37.38
CA PRO A 45 13.43 -18.61 -36.23
C PRO A 45 14.19 -17.51 -35.50
N LEU A 46 13.53 -16.38 -35.25
CA LEU A 46 14.03 -15.34 -34.36
C LEU A 46 14.39 -16.02 -33.04
N VAL A 47 15.66 -16.36 -32.86
CA VAL A 47 16.18 -16.80 -31.58
C VAL A 47 16.05 -15.58 -30.70
N ILE A 48 14.98 -15.54 -29.90
CA ILE A 48 14.90 -14.66 -28.75
C ILE A 48 16.12 -15.04 -27.94
N GLN A 49 17.20 -14.24 -28.03
CA GLN A 49 18.35 -14.37 -27.17
C GLN A 49 17.85 -14.10 -25.76
N ASN A 50 17.40 -15.14 -25.08
CA ASN A 50 17.16 -15.12 -23.65
C ASN A 50 18.48 -14.64 -23.04
N SER A 51 18.41 -13.62 -22.17
CA SER A 51 19.61 -13.06 -21.57
C SER A 51 20.42 -14.17 -20.92
N ARG A 52 21.76 -14.06 -20.94
CA ARG A 52 22.65 -15.03 -20.27
C ARG A 52 22.33 -15.23 -18.77
N TRP A 53 21.55 -14.31 -18.20
CA TRP A 53 21.07 -14.32 -16.82
C TRP A 53 19.75 -15.08 -16.64
N ALA A 54 18.98 -15.28 -17.72
CA ALA A 54 17.74 -16.06 -17.71
C ALA A 54 18.01 -17.58 -17.68
N SER A 55 19.21 -18.01 -18.04
CA SER A 55 19.64 -19.42 -18.05
C SER A 55 20.42 -19.85 -16.80
N LEU A 56 20.47 -19.02 -15.75
CA LEU A 56 21.10 -19.40 -14.48
C LEU A 56 20.32 -20.56 -13.82
N PRO A 57 21.01 -21.59 -13.30
CA PRO A 57 20.38 -22.62 -12.48
C PRO A 57 19.57 -21.99 -11.33
N PRO A 58 18.32 -22.44 -11.10
CA PRO A 58 17.45 -21.89 -10.05
C PRO A 58 18.10 -21.89 -8.66
N GLU A 59 18.93 -22.87 -8.34
CA GLU A 59 19.61 -23.03 -7.06
C GLU A 59 20.65 -21.92 -6.86
N LEU A 60 21.43 -21.63 -7.90
CA LEU A 60 22.39 -20.52 -7.88
C LEU A 60 21.67 -19.18 -7.82
N LEU A 61 20.56 -19.03 -8.55
CA LEU A 61 19.75 -17.81 -8.52
C LEU A 61 19.16 -17.57 -7.12
N PHE A 62 18.66 -18.63 -6.47
CA PHE A 62 18.17 -18.59 -5.10
C PHE A 62 19.27 -18.15 -4.14
N ASP A 63 20.45 -18.76 -4.21
CA ASP A 63 21.59 -18.42 -3.36
C ASP A 63 22.06 -16.97 -3.54
N ILE A 64 22.12 -16.48 -4.77
CA ILE A 64 22.49 -15.11 -5.08
C ILE A 64 21.49 -14.13 -4.44
N ILE A 65 20.19 -14.34 -4.65
CA ILE A 65 19.16 -13.41 -4.16
C ILE A 65 19.05 -13.50 -2.63
N ARG A 66 19.17 -14.69 -2.04
CA ARG A 66 19.18 -14.88 -0.58
C ARG A 66 20.33 -14.12 0.07
N ARG A 67 21.57 -14.30 -0.41
CA ARG A 67 22.74 -13.58 0.10
C ARG A 67 22.57 -12.07 -0.04
N LEU A 68 22.00 -11.62 -1.15
CA LEU A 68 21.73 -10.19 -1.38
C LEU A 68 20.69 -9.63 -0.41
N GLU A 69 19.61 -10.36 -0.14
CA GLU A 69 18.57 -9.95 0.82
C GLU A 69 19.10 -9.88 2.27
N GLU A 70 20.02 -10.78 2.62
CA GLU A 70 20.71 -10.81 3.91
C GLU A 70 21.71 -9.66 4.05
N SER A 71 22.50 -9.37 3.02
CA SER A 71 23.52 -8.32 3.05
C SER A 71 22.95 -6.91 2.96
N GLU A 72 21.90 -6.70 2.14
CA GLU A 72 21.38 -5.36 1.80
C GLU A 72 20.13 -4.99 2.62
N ASN A 73 20.32 -4.82 3.94
CA ASN A 73 19.24 -4.61 4.89
C ASN A 73 18.70 -3.16 4.96
N THR A 74 19.45 -2.17 4.48
CA THR A 74 19.14 -0.74 4.59
C THR A 74 19.19 -0.02 3.24
N TRP A 75 18.47 1.10 3.12
CA TRP A 75 18.58 1.98 1.96
C TRP A 75 19.84 2.85 2.08
N PRO A 76 20.57 3.13 0.98
CA PRO A 76 20.21 2.90 -0.41
C PRO A 76 20.62 1.53 -0.98
N ALA A 77 21.41 0.74 -0.26
CA ALA A 77 22.02 -0.47 -0.79
C ALA A 77 20.98 -1.55 -1.20
N ARG A 78 19.83 -1.56 -0.50
CA ARG A 78 18.63 -2.34 -0.86
C ARG A 78 18.08 -2.08 -2.29
N LYS A 79 18.51 -1.01 -2.98
CA LYS A 79 18.24 -0.80 -4.42
C LYS A 79 18.68 -2.00 -5.27
N HIS A 80 19.72 -2.72 -4.87
CA HIS A 80 20.21 -3.90 -5.58
C HIS A 80 19.15 -5.01 -5.63
N VAL A 81 18.43 -5.25 -4.52
CA VAL A 81 17.32 -6.23 -4.47
C VAL A 81 16.21 -5.87 -5.46
N VAL A 82 15.90 -4.57 -5.57
CA VAL A 82 14.90 -4.08 -6.54
C VAL A 82 15.39 -4.25 -7.98
N ALA A 83 16.67 -3.98 -8.24
CA ALA A 83 17.27 -4.16 -9.55
C ALA A 83 17.26 -5.64 -9.98
N CYS A 84 17.54 -6.58 -9.06
CA CYS A 84 17.47 -8.01 -9.33
C CYS A 84 16.08 -8.44 -9.81
N ALA A 85 15.01 -7.93 -9.20
CA ALA A 85 13.64 -8.22 -9.63
C ALA A 85 13.27 -7.61 -11.00
N ALA A 86 14.10 -6.73 -11.55
CA ALA A 86 13.92 -6.10 -12.86
C ALA A 86 14.68 -6.80 -13.99
N VAL A 87 15.59 -7.75 -13.69
CA VAL A 87 16.44 -8.43 -14.69
C VAL A 87 15.62 -9.22 -15.71
N CYS A 88 14.83 -10.19 -15.26
CA CYS A 88 13.93 -10.99 -16.11
C CYS A 88 12.80 -11.62 -15.27
N GLN A 89 11.91 -12.39 -15.90
CA GLN A 89 10.78 -13.02 -15.21
C GLN A 89 11.24 -14.02 -14.13
N SER A 90 12.24 -14.87 -14.43
CA SER A 90 12.76 -15.86 -13.48
C SER A 90 13.35 -15.21 -12.22
N TRP A 91 14.17 -14.17 -12.40
CA TRP A 91 14.73 -13.39 -11.29
C TRP A 91 13.65 -12.69 -10.48
N ARG A 92 12.61 -12.15 -11.13
CA ARG A 92 11.48 -11.52 -10.45
C ARG A 92 10.69 -12.52 -9.63
N SER A 93 10.42 -13.71 -10.15
CA SER A 93 9.72 -14.78 -9.43
C SER A 93 10.53 -15.21 -8.21
N MET A 94 11.83 -15.41 -8.36
CA MET A 94 12.72 -15.75 -7.25
C MET A 94 12.79 -14.64 -6.19
N CYS A 95 12.85 -13.37 -6.60
CA CYS A 95 12.80 -12.24 -5.67
C CYS A 95 11.49 -12.20 -4.89
N LYS A 96 10.35 -12.52 -5.52
CA LYS A 96 9.06 -12.59 -4.84
C LYS A 96 9.02 -13.70 -3.79
N GLU A 97 9.68 -14.82 -4.05
CA GLU A 97 9.75 -15.94 -3.12
C GLU A 97 10.64 -15.63 -1.90
N ILE A 98 11.80 -15.02 -2.13
CA ILE A 98 12.80 -14.77 -1.08
C ILE A 98 12.48 -13.50 -0.26
N VAL A 99 12.03 -12.44 -0.91
CA VAL A 99 11.78 -11.16 -0.23
C VAL A 99 10.44 -11.21 0.49
N LYS A 100 10.51 -11.42 1.79
CA LYS A 100 9.36 -11.47 2.70
C LYS A 100 8.59 -10.13 2.75
N SER A 101 7.31 -10.20 3.14
CA SER A 101 6.46 -9.02 3.35
C SER A 101 6.98 -8.13 4.49
N PRO A 102 6.58 -6.85 4.56
CA PRO A 102 6.95 -5.96 5.67
C PRO A 102 6.45 -6.44 7.03
N GLU A 103 5.38 -7.23 7.07
CA GLU A 103 4.90 -7.87 8.29
C GLU A 103 5.95 -8.82 8.90
N LEU A 104 6.64 -9.58 8.05
CA LEU A 104 7.61 -10.59 8.48
C LEU A 104 9.03 -10.03 8.62
N CYS A 105 9.44 -9.11 7.75
CA CYS A 105 10.82 -8.61 7.74
C CYS A 105 10.98 -7.16 8.20
N GLY A 106 9.90 -6.39 8.32
CA GLY A 106 9.95 -4.97 8.67
C GLY A 106 10.53 -4.05 7.57
N LYS A 107 10.81 -4.56 6.37
CA LYS A 107 11.49 -3.82 5.31
C LYS A 107 10.53 -3.41 4.18
N LEU A 108 10.66 -2.16 3.71
CA LEU A 108 9.90 -1.62 2.57
C LEU A 108 10.74 -1.65 1.29
N THR A 109 10.66 -2.77 0.57
CA THR A 109 11.51 -3.05 -0.59
C THR A 109 10.85 -2.61 -1.89
N PHE A 110 9.70 -3.20 -2.20
CA PHE A 110 8.98 -3.00 -3.45
C PHE A 110 7.81 -2.01 -3.26
N PRO A 111 7.31 -1.39 -4.35
CA PRO A 111 6.16 -0.48 -4.26
C PRO A 111 4.92 -1.12 -3.61
N VAL A 112 4.68 -2.41 -3.84
CA VAL A 112 3.57 -3.15 -3.22
C VAL A 112 3.63 -3.16 -1.69
N SER A 113 4.83 -3.10 -1.11
CA SER A 113 5.04 -3.07 0.35
C SER A 113 4.42 -1.85 1.01
N LEU A 114 4.12 -0.77 0.28
CA LEU A 114 3.48 0.43 0.81
C LEU A 114 2.02 0.20 1.22
N LYS A 115 1.38 -0.85 0.68
CA LYS A 115 0.01 -1.26 1.03
C LYS A 115 -0.05 -2.54 1.87
N GLN A 116 1.09 -3.17 2.15
CA GLN A 116 1.16 -4.32 3.04
C GLN A 116 1.27 -3.86 4.51
N PRO A 117 0.73 -4.64 5.47
CA PRO A 117 0.86 -4.37 6.90
C PRO A 117 2.32 -4.26 7.34
N GLY A 118 2.57 -3.40 8.32
CA GLY A 118 3.86 -3.33 9.01
C GLY A 118 4.12 -4.54 9.90
N PRO A 119 5.29 -4.60 10.55
CA PRO A 119 5.69 -5.71 11.41
C PRO A 119 4.85 -5.78 12.70
N ARG A 120 4.68 -7.00 13.25
CA ARG A 120 3.95 -7.23 14.52
C ARG A 120 4.74 -6.79 15.74
N ASP A 121 6.03 -7.13 15.77
CA ASP A 121 6.91 -6.92 16.92
C ASP A 121 7.77 -5.66 16.79
N GLY A 122 7.84 -5.10 15.57
CA GLY A 122 8.59 -3.89 15.26
C GLY A 122 7.72 -2.64 15.08
N ILE A 123 8.40 -1.53 14.76
CA ILE A 123 7.79 -0.32 14.24
C ILE A 123 8.54 0.12 12.99
N ILE A 124 7.80 0.55 11.98
CA ILE A 124 8.37 1.26 10.84
C ILE A 124 8.33 2.75 11.17
N GLN A 125 9.51 3.34 11.28
CA GLN A 125 9.69 4.75 11.59
C GLN A 125 9.77 5.57 10.31
N CYS A 126 8.90 6.57 10.18
CA CYS A 126 8.86 7.48 9.05
C CYS A 126 8.81 8.94 9.51
N PHE A 127 8.96 9.85 8.57
CA PHE A 127 8.67 11.27 8.78
C PHE A 127 7.96 11.87 7.57
N ILE A 128 7.18 12.91 7.81
CA ILE A 128 6.45 13.68 6.82
C ILE A 128 7.09 15.06 6.73
N LYS A 129 7.55 15.43 5.53
CA LYS A 129 7.93 16.80 5.16
C LYS A 129 6.74 17.46 4.47
N ARG A 130 6.25 18.56 5.04
CA ARG A 130 5.15 19.34 4.45
C ARG A 130 5.73 20.51 3.67
N ASP A 131 5.25 20.69 2.45
CA ASP A 131 5.44 21.92 1.70
C ASP A 131 4.11 22.70 1.68
N LYS A 132 4.11 23.84 2.38
CA LYS A 132 2.92 24.69 2.51
C LYS A 132 2.60 25.44 1.23
N SER A 133 3.59 25.85 0.44
CA SER A 133 3.34 26.66 -0.76
C SER A 133 2.68 25.80 -1.84
N ASN A 134 3.17 24.58 -2.02
CA ASN A 134 2.64 23.62 -2.99
C ASN A 134 1.46 22.80 -2.46
N LEU A 135 1.14 22.92 -1.17
CA LEU A 135 0.14 22.11 -0.47
C LEU A 135 0.44 20.60 -0.59
N THR A 136 1.73 20.25 -0.62
CA THR A 136 2.20 18.87 -0.77
C THR A 136 2.80 18.33 0.52
N TYR A 137 2.80 17.00 0.63
CA TYR A 137 3.24 16.26 1.79
C TYR A 137 4.03 15.06 1.29
N HIS A 138 5.26 14.91 1.77
CA HIS A 138 6.16 13.84 1.34
C HIS A 138 6.49 12.96 2.54
N LEU A 139 6.18 11.68 2.40
CA LEU A 139 6.48 10.63 3.35
C LEU A 139 7.84 10.01 3.03
N PHE A 140 8.68 9.88 4.06
CA PHE A 140 9.98 9.25 3.97
C PHE A 140 10.14 8.20 5.07
N LEU A 141 10.79 7.08 4.74
CA LEU A 141 11.30 6.12 5.70
C LEU A 141 12.51 6.71 6.43
N CYS A 142 12.53 6.60 7.75
CA CYS A 142 13.67 6.99 8.58
C CYS A 142 14.77 5.93 8.47
N LEU A 143 15.99 6.32 8.10
CA LEU A 143 17.14 5.41 7.99
C LEU A 143 18.08 5.48 9.20
N SER A 144 18.03 6.57 9.97
CA SER A 144 18.77 6.73 11.21
C SER A 144 17.92 7.52 12.22
N PRO A 145 17.78 7.03 13.46
CA PRO A 145 17.08 7.76 14.53
C PRO A 145 17.70 9.12 14.87
N ALA A 146 19.00 9.30 14.62
CA ALA A 146 19.75 10.49 15.03
C ALA A 146 19.66 11.68 14.04
N LEU A 147 19.28 11.44 12.77
CA LEU A 147 19.33 12.45 11.70
C LEU A 147 18.03 12.47 10.89
N LEU A 148 16.91 12.85 11.56
CA LEU A 148 15.59 13.00 10.92
C LEU A 148 15.56 14.00 9.74
N VAL A 149 16.58 14.84 9.57
CA VAL A 149 16.47 16.04 8.73
C VAL A 149 16.87 15.79 7.27
N GLU A 150 17.77 14.86 6.94
CA GLU A 150 18.34 14.82 5.57
C GLU A 150 18.29 13.46 4.84
N ASN A 151 18.33 12.32 5.53
CA ASN A 151 18.61 11.03 4.87
C ASN A 151 17.47 10.00 5.01
N GLY A 152 16.32 10.27 4.40
CA GLY A 152 15.20 9.34 4.34
C GLY A 152 14.96 8.77 2.95
N LYS A 153 14.49 7.52 2.85
CA LYS A 153 14.01 6.97 1.57
C LYS A 153 12.60 7.49 1.30
N PHE A 154 12.40 8.19 0.19
CA PHE A 154 11.07 8.60 -0.24
C PHE A 154 10.13 7.40 -0.42
N LEU A 155 8.88 7.54 0.03
CA LEU A 155 7.84 6.51 -0.03
C LEU A 155 6.61 6.98 -0.80
N LEU A 156 5.99 8.08 -0.37
CA LEU A 156 4.72 8.57 -0.88
C LEU A 156 4.70 10.09 -0.91
N SER A 157 3.94 10.65 -1.84
CA SER A 157 3.57 12.05 -1.85
C SER A 157 2.05 12.19 -1.74
N ALA A 158 1.60 13.32 -1.23
CA ALA A 158 0.19 13.70 -1.28
C ALA A 158 0.05 15.18 -1.61
N LYS A 159 -0.97 15.53 -2.39
CA LYS A 159 -1.30 16.91 -2.73
C LYS A 159 -2.71 17.24 -2.25
N ARG A 160 -2.81 18.25 -1.40
CA ARG A 160 -4.10 18.76 -0.90
C ARG A 160 -4.73 19.68 -1.94
N THR A 161 -5.99 19.45 -2.23
CA THR A 161 -6.86 20.31 -3.03
C THR A 161 -8.09 20.66 -2.19
N ARG A 162 -8.31 21.95 -1.93
CA ARG A 162 -9.51 22.41 -1.24
C ARG A 162 -10.60 22.73 -2.26
N ARG A 163 -11.79 22.16 -2.07
CA ARG A 163 -13.02 22.50 -2.79
C ARG A 163 -13.98 23.20 -1.84
N THR A 164 -15.06 23.76 -2.38
CA THR A 164 -16.09 24.45 -1.59
C THR A 164 -16.73 23.52 -0.57
N THR A 165 -16.98 22.25 -0.93
CA THR A 165 -17.73 21.30 -0.10
C THR A 165 -16.88 20.24 0.61
N TYR A 166 -15.58 20.15 0.31
CA TYR A 166 -14.66 19.18 0.91
C TYR A 166 -13.19 19.52 0.61
N THR A 167 -12.28 18.90 1.34
CA THR A 167 -10.85 18.81 1.03
C THR A 167 -10.54 17.42 0.49
N GLU A 168 -9.73 17.33 -0.56
CA GLU A 168 -9.23 16.07 -1.11
C GLU A 168 -7.69 16.06 -1.06
N TYR A 169 -7.11 14.91 -0.72
CA TYR A 169 -5.69 14.64 -0.85
C TYR A 169 -5.52 13.51 -1.86
N VAL A 170 -4.82 13.78 -2.96
CA VAL A 170 -4.42 12.76 -3.94
C VAL A 170 -3.09 12.20 -3.49
N ILE A 171 -2.97 10.87 -3.38
CA ILE A 171 -1.77 10.18 -2.89
C ILE A 171 -1.10 9.43 -4.05
N SER A 172 0.20 9.62 -4.20
CA SER A 172 1.02 9.09 -5.30
C SER A 172 2.31 8.47 -4.78
N MET A 173 2.88 7.53 -5.55
CA MET A 173 4.23 6.98 -5.34
C MET A 173 5.33 7.84 -6.00
N ASP A 174 4.96 8.95 -6.63
CA ASP A 174 5.86 9.87 -7.32
C ASP A 174 5.85 11.23 -6.63
N ALA A 175 7.02 11.79 -6.34
CA ALA A 175 7.15 13.08 -5.66
C ALA A 175 6.70 14.25 -6.54
N ASP A 176 6.99 14.18 -7.84
CA ASP A 176 6.82 15.30 -8.76
C ASP A 176 5.48 15.22 -9.50
N ASN A 177 4.96 14.01 -9.70
CA ASN A 177 3.70 13.78 -10.40
C ASN A 177 2.59 13.29 -9.46
N ILE A 178 1.88 14.25 -8.86
CA ILE A 178 0.76 14.01 -7.93
C ILE A 178 -0.57 14.29 -8.62
N SER A 179 -1.01 13.37 -9.48
CA SER A 179 -2.28 13.44 -10.20
C SER A 179 -3.04 12.12 -10.17
N ARG A 180 -4.38 12.20 -10.17
CA ARG A 180 -5.27 11.03 -10.28
C ARG A 180 -5.16 10.30 -11.62
N SER A 181 -4.68 10.98 -12.66
CA SER A 181 -4.45 10.38 -13.99
C SER A 181 -3.09 9.69 -14.09
N SER A 182 -2.20 9.88 -13.11
CA SER A 182 -0.89 9.24 -13.10
C SER A 182 -1.01 7.73 -12.88
N ASN A 183 -0.11 6.96 -13.47
CA ASN A 183 0.05 5.53 -13.17
C ASN A 183 0.63 5.29 -11.77
N THR A 184 1.21 6.30 -11.13
CA THR A 184 1.73 6.27 -9.76
C THR A 184 0.69 6.67 -8.71
N TYR A 185 -0.53 7.00 -9.13
CA TYR A 185 -1.67 7.22 -8.24
C TYR A 185 -2.06 5.93 -7.51
N ILE A 186 -2.15 5.98 -6.18
CA ILE A 186 -2.47 4.80 -5.37
C ILE A 186 -3.70 4.95 -4.48
N GLY A 187 -4.27 6.15 -4.38
CA GLY A 187 -5.45 6.39 -3.57
C GLY A 187 -5.66 7.85 -3.21
N LYS A 188 -6.70 8.12 -2.42
CA LYS A 188 -7.07 9.48 -2.01
C LYS A 188 -7.71 9.53 -0.62
N LEU A 189 -7.61 10.66 0.04
CA LEU A 189 -8.35 10.99 1.26
C LEU A 189 -9.33 12.11 0.94
N ARG A 190 -10.59 11.98 1.36
CA ARG A 190 -11.62 13.02 1.15
C ARG A 190 -12.29 13.37 2.46
N SER A 191 -12.38 14.66 2.79
CA SER A 191 -13.11 15.15 3.95
C SER A 191 -14.58 15.42 3.64
N ASN A 192 -15.38 15.60 4.69
CA ASN A 192 -16.65 16.32 4.63
C ASN A 192 -16.41 17.84 4.69
N PHE A 193 -17.48 18.60 4.50
CA PHE A 193 -17.43 20.07 4.53
C PHE A 193 -16.82 20.65 5.82
N LEU A 194 -17.15 20.07 6.98
CA LEU A 194 -16.68 20.54 8.28
C LEU A 194 -15.23 20.13 8.62
N GLY A 195 -14.63 19.22 7.85
CA GLY A 195 -13.32 18.64 8.16
C GLY A 195 -13.33 17.74 9.39
N THR A 196 -14.49 17.20 9.77
CA THR A 196 -14.67 16.33 10.95
C THR A 196 -14.72 14.85 10.59
N LYS A 197 -15.03 14.52 9.34
CA LYS A 197 -15.08 13.15 8.82
C LYS A 197 -14.25 13.06 7.55
N PHE A 198 -13.42 12.03 7.45
CA PHE A 198 -12.59 11.76 6.28
C PHE A 198 -12.76 10.30 5.85
N ILE A 199 -12.73 10.06 4.55
CA ILE A 199 -12.82 8.73 3.94
C ILE A 199 -11.55 8.48 3.15
N ILE A 200 -10.93 7.32 3.37
CA ILE A 200 -9.72 6.86 2.67
C ILE A 200 -10.15 5.90 1.57
N TYR A 201 -9.68 6.18 0.35
CA TYR A 201 -9.96 5.37 -0.82
C TYR A 201 -8.70 4.73 -1.39
N ASP A 202 -8.79 3.42 -1.65
CA ASP A 202 -7.78 2.62 -2.34
C ASP A 202 -8.14 2.46 -3.83
N THR A 203 -7.13 2.23 -4.67
CA THR A 203 -7.26 1.87 -6.09
C THR A 203 -7.49 0.38 -6.35
N GLN A 204 -7.20 -0.48 -5.37
CA GLN A 204 -7.34 -1.92 -5.44
C GLN A 204 -8.61 -2.35 -4.70
N PRO A 205 -9.37 -3.31 -5.25
CA PRO A 205 -10.53 -3.85 -4.56
C PRO A 205 -10.11 -4.53 -3.26
N PRO A 206 -10.90 -4.42 -2.18
CA PRO A 206 -10.72 -5.27 -1.02
C PRO A 206 -10.94 -6.73 -1.44
N TYR A 207 -10.01 -7.61 -1.09
CA TYR A 207 -10.01 -9.00 -1.55
C TYR A 207 -11.14 -9.86 -0.94
N SER A 208 -11.80 -9.40 0.13
CA SER A 208 -13.07 -9.97 0.56
C SER A 208 -14.17 -9.56 -0.41
N SER A 209 -14.54 -10.50 -1.27
CA SER A 209 -15.62 -10.42 -2.26
C SER A 209 -17.04 -10.33 -1.66
N ALA A 210 -17.18 -10.05 -0.36
CA ALA A 210 -18.46 -9.92 0.32
C ALA A 210 -18.58 -8.51 0.94
N HIS A 211 -19.43 -7.67 0.33
CA HIS A 211 -20.05 -6.48 0.95
C HIS A 211 -19.31 -5.14 1.05
N ILE A 212 -18.50 -4.75 0.05
CA ILE A 212 -18.26 -3.30 -0.18
C ILE A 212 -18.83 -2.91 -1.55
N CYS A 213 -20.15 -2.68 -1.58
CA CYS A 213 -20.78 -1.98 -2.69
C CYS A 213 -20.14 -0.59 -2.85
N PRO A 214 -19.70 -0.20 -4.05
CA PRO A 214 -19.25 1.17 -4.28
C PRO A 214 -20.43 2.13 -4.01
N PRO A 215 -20.25 3.17 -3.16
CA PRO A 215 -21.31 4.15 -2.97
C PRO A 215 -21.38 5.04 -4.22
N GLY A 216 -22.41 4.84 -5.04
CA GLY A 216 -22.81 5.78 -6.09
C GLY A 216 -23.12 5.14 -7.45
N THR A 217 -24.28 4.50 -7.59
CA THR A 217 -24.96 4.36 -8.88
C THR A 217 -25.63 5.69 -9.23
N GLY A 218 -25.20 6.32 -10.33
CA GLY A 218 -25.84 7.55 -10.83
C GLY A 218 -25.10 8.24 -11.98
N LYS A 219 -25.32 7.76 -13.21
CA LYS A 219 -25.23 8.50 -14.49
C LYS A 219 -23.85 9.04 -14.94
N THR A 220 -23.19 8.25 -15.79
CA THR A 220 -22.80 8.56 -17.20
C THR A 220 -21.59 7.71 -17.59
N SER A 221 -21.87 6.48 -18.05
CA SER A 221 -20.89 5.66 -18.77
C SER A 221 -20.59 6.31 -20.12
N ARG A 222 -19.66 7.28 -20.15
CA ARG A 222 -18.97 7.62 -21.41
C ARG A 222 -17.91 6.55 -21.65
N ARG A 223 -18.28 5.57 -22.49
CA ARG A 223 -17.38 4.60 -23.12
C ARG A 223 -16.23 5.37 -23.80
N PHE A 224 -15.05 5.36 -23.19
CA PHE A 224 -13.81 5.58 -23.91
C PHE A 224 -13.18 4.22 -24.15
N TYR A 225 -13.43 3.64 -25.33
CA TYR A 225 -12.63 2.52 -25.82
C TYR A 225 -11.23 3.06 -26.14
N SER A 226 -10.26 2.83 -25.25
CA SER A 226 -8.86 2.84 -25.64
C SER A 226 -8.43 1.40 -25.81
N LYS A 227 -8.20 0.98 -27.06
CA LYS A 227 -7.52 -0.28 -27.39
C LYS A 227 -6.08 -0.19 -26.87
N LYS A 228 -5.86 -0.51 -25.60
CA LYS A 228 -4.56 -0.91 -25.06
C LYS A 228 -4.77 -2.23 -24.34
N VAL A 229 -4.26 -3.29 -24.97
CA VAL A 229 -4.22 -4.65 -24.44
C VAL A 229 -3.23 -4.64 -23.28
N SER A 230 -3.76 -4.42 -22.09
CA SER A 230 -3.15 -4.78 -20.82
C SER A 230 -4.32 -5.29 -19.98
N PRO A 231 -4.19 -6.38 -19.22
CA PRO A 231 -5.20 -6.78 -18.24
C PRO A 231 -5.19 -5.74 -17.12
N LYS A 232 -5.82 -4.59 -17.38
CA LYS A 232 -5.90 -3.48 -16.44
C LYS A 232 -7.08 -3.78 -15.54
N VAL A 233 -6.78 -4.36 -14.38
CA VAL A 233 -7.74 -4.48 -13.26
C VAL A 233 -8.43 -3.12 -13.13
N PRO A 234 -9.78 -3.05 -13.09
CA PRO A 234 -10.47 -1.78 -13.00
C PRO A 234 -9.91 -0.99 -11.82
N SER A 235 -9.32 0.17 -12.08
CA SER A 235 -8.86 1.08 -11.01
C SER A 235 -10.10 1.72 -10.37
N GLY A 236 -10.83 0.92 -9.59
CA GLY A 236 -11.95 1.37 -8.78
C GLY A 236 -11.46 2.24 -7.61
N SER A 237 -12.36 3.01 -7.01
CA SER A 237 -12.08 3.82 -5.82
C SER A 237 -12.83 3.21 -4.66
N TYR A 238 -12.15 2.42 -3.83
CA TYR A 238 -12.77 1.61 -2.77
C TYR A 238 -12.59 2.26 -1.41
N ASN A 239 -13.67 2.44 -0.65
CA ASN A 239 -13.60 2.96 0.72
C ASN A 239 -12.98 1.90 1.64
N ILE A 240 -11.77 2.16 2.13
CA ILE A 240 -11.03 1.21 2.96
C ILE A 240 -10.96 1.60 4.44
N ALA A 241 -11.27 2.86 4.76
CA ALA A 241 -11.25 3.37 6.13
C ALA A 241 -11.94 4.74 6.24
N GLN A 242 -12.39 5.06 7.46
CA GLN A 242 -12.99 6.34 7.81
C GLN A 242 -12.33 6.90 9.07
N VAL A 243 -12.00 8.19 9.06
CA VAL A 243 -11.52 8.92 10.24
C VAL A 243 -12.56 9.94 10.66
N THR A 244 -12.97 9.91 11.93
CA THR A 244 -13.93 10.86 12.51
C THR A 244 -13.31 11.57 13.70
N TYR A 245 -13.52 12.87 13.79
CA TYR A 245 -13.17 13.71 14.93
C TYR A 245 -14.44 14.14 15.65
N GLU A 246 -14.47 13.95 16.97
CA GLU A 246 -15.60 14.36 17.80
C GLU A 246 -15.68 15.89 17.86
N LEU A 247 -16.90 16.41 17.77
CA LEU A 247 -17.20 17.83 17.93
C LEU A 247 -17.33 18.14 19.41
N ASN A 248 -16.63 19.18 19.88
CA ASN A 248 -16.77 19.67 21.24
C ASN A 248 -17.93 20.68 21.29
N VAL A 249 -19.17 20.22 21.36
CA VAL A 249 -20.36 21.09 21.27
C VAL A 249 -20.69 21.81 22.59
N LEU A 250 -20.15 21.37 23.73
CA LEU A 250 -20.55 21.81 25.07
C LEU A 250 -19.45 22.50 25.89
N GLY A 251 -18.40 23.04 25.25
CA GLY A 251 -17.36 23.81 25.94
C GLY A 251 -16.47 23.02 26.91
N THR A 252 -16.59 21.69 26.95
CA THR A 252 -15.69 20.83 27.73
C THR A 252 -14.29 20.91 27.14
N ARG A 253 -13.38 21.63 27.82
CA ARG A 253 -11.97 21.70 27.48
C ARG A 253 -11.34 20.31 27.63
N GLY A 254 -11.17 19.61 26.52
CA GLY A 254 -10.61 18.26 26.50
C GLY A 254 -9.83 17.97 25.21
N PRO A 255 -8.87 17.03 25.25
CA PRO A 255 -8.17 16.55 24.06
C PRO A 255 -9.16 16.05 23.00
N ARG A 256 -8.95 16.44 21.73
CA ARG A 256 -9.81 16.02 20.61
C ARG A 256 -9.86 14.50 20.52
N LYS A 257 -11.07 13.93 20.53
CA LYS A 257 -11.29 12.50 20.33
C LYS A 257 -11.32 12.18 18.84
N MET A 258 -10.59 11.15 18.46
CA MET A 258 -10.41 10.70 17.09
C MET A 258 -10.67 9.20 17.02
N HIS A 259 -11.55 8.82 16.10
CA HIS A 259 -11.90 7.44 15.82
C HIS A 259 -11.53 7.10 14.37
N CYS A 260 -10.89 5.96 14.14
CA CYS A 260 -10.61 5.45 12.81
C CYS A 260 -11.23 4.06 12.66
N VAL A 261 -12.17 3.91 11.74
CA VAL A 261 -12.79 2.63 11.38
C VAL A 261 -12.09 2.10 10.14
N MET A 262 -11.44 0.94 10.23
CA MET A 262 -10.66 0.33 9.17
C MET A 262 -11.49 -0.75 8.45
N HIS A 263 -12.29 -0.38 7.45
CA HIS A 263 -13.16 -1.32 6.72
C HIS A 263 -12.40 -2.46 6.01
N SER A 264 -11.13 -2.21 5.68
CA SER A 264 -10.24 -3.19 5.03
C SER A 264 -9.49 -4.11 6.00
N ILE A 265 -9.61 -3.90 7.32
CA ILE A 265 -8.89 -4.65 8.34
C ILE A 265 -9.92 -5.17 9.35
N PRO A 266 -10.14 -6.48 9.47
CA PRO A 266 -11.04 -7.02 10.47
C PRO A 266 -10.44 -6.84 11.88
N ALA A 267 -11.29 -6.76 12.90
CA ALA A 267 -10.86 -6.69 14.30
C ALA A 267 -10.03 -7.93 14.70
N SER A 268 -10.38 -9.09 14.14
CA SER A 268 -9.68 -10.37 14.34
C SER A 268 -8.23 -10.36 13.85
N ALA A 269 -7.82 -9.38 13.05
CA ALA A 269 -6.41 -9.21 12.66
C ALA A 269 -5.49 -9.06 13.89
N LEU A 270 -6.00 -8.49 14.99
CA LEU A 270 -5.24 -8.31 16.21
C LEU A 270 -5.11 -9.57 17.07
N ASP A 271 -5.91 -10.60 16.79
CA ASP A 271 -5.87 -11.86 17.54
C ASP A 271 -4.58 -12.64 17.24
N ALA A 272 -4.23 -13.59 18.11
CA ALA A 272 -3.09 -14.48 17.90
C ALA A 272 -3.25 -15.24 16.57
N GLY A 273 -2.36 -14.98 15.60
CA GLY A 273 -2.42 -15.57 14.26
C GLY A 273 -3.41 -14.91 13.29
N GLY A 274 -4.16 -13.89 13.71
CA GLY A 274 -5.08 -13.16 12.84
C GLY A 274 -4.35 -12.43 11.71
N THR A 275 -4.88 -12.41 10.48
CA THR A 275 -4.23 -11.81 9.31
C THR A 275 -5.05 -10.65 8.71
N VAL A 276 -4.38 -9.76 7.98
CA VAL A 276 -5.07 -8.71 7.22
C VAL A 276 -5.44 -9.28 5.84
N PRO A 277 -6.73 -9.32 5.46
CA PRO A 277 -7.18 -9.84 4.17
C PRO A 277 -6.50 -9.11 2.99
N GLY A 278 -6.27 -9.84 1.90
CA GLY A 278 -5.70 -9.26 0.69
C GLY A 278 -4.17 -9.12 0.69
N GLN A 279 -3.48 -9.89 1.53
CA GLN A 279 -2.07 -10.20 1.23
C GLN A 279 -2.04 -10.96 -0.11
N PRO A 280 -1.17 -10.59 -1.07
CA PRO A 280 -0.75 -11.55 -2.07
C PRO A 280 -0.10 -12.70 -1.29
N GLU A 281 -0.82 -13.81 -1.10
CA GLU A 281 -0.30 -15.00 -0.44
C GLU A 281 0.90 -15.50 -1.24
N LEU A 282 2.09 -15.21 -0.73
CA LEU A 282 3.31 -15.91 -1.07
C LEU A 282 3.39 -17.10 -0.13
N LEU A 283 2.52 -18.09 -0.32
CA LEU A 283 2.80 -19.41 0.24
C LEU A 283 4.11 -19.90 -0.41
N PRO A 284 5.17 -20.18 0.37
CA PRO A 284 6.34 -20.84 -0.17
C PRO A 284 5.88 -22.22 -0.63
N ARG A 285 5.81 -22.44 -1.94
CA ARG A 285 5.83 -23.81 -2.43
C ARG A 285 7.21 -24.34 -2.08
N SER A 286 7.27 -25.41 -1.30
CA SER A 286 8.54 -26.07 -1.00
C SER A 286 9.20 -26.41 -2.33
N LEU A 287 10.48 -26.07 -2.46
CA LEU A 287 11.28 -26.31 -3.68
C LEU A 287 11.37 -27.82 -4.01
N GLU A 288 11.03 -28.68 -3.05
CA GLU A 288 11.03 -30.14 -3.19
C GLU A 288 9.84 -30.68 -4.00
N ASP A 289 8.69 -29.99 -4.01
CA ASP A 289 7.52 -30.43 -4.79
C ASP A 289 7.61 -30.04 -6.27
N SER A 290 8.48 -29.08 -6.61
CA SER A 290 8.57 -28.53 -7.96
C SER A 290 9.31 -29.43 -8.95
N PHE A 291 10.02 -30.46 -8.47
CA PHE A 291 10.75 -31.42 -9.30
C PHE A 291 9.96 -32.68 -9.69
N ARG A 292 8.71 -32.85 -9.21
CA ARG A 292 7.87 -34.01 -9.58
C ARG A 292 6.89 -33.78 -10.73
N SER A 293 6.82 -32.57 -11.29
CA SER A 293 5.78 -32.19 -12.25
C SER A 293 6.35 -31.87 -13.63
N ILE A 294 7.07 -32.81 -14.24
CA ILE A 294 7.31 -32.81 -15.69
C ILE A 294 6.89 -34.18 -16.23
N SER A 295 5.58 -34.42 -16.28
CA SER A 295 5.01 -35.47 -17.11
C SER A 295 4.15 -34.81 -18.18
N PHE A 296 4.61 -34.93 -19.41
CA PHE A 296 3.91 -34.54 -20.62
C PHE A 296 2.74 -35.49 -20.86
N SER A 297 1.51 -34.99 -20.95
CA SER A 297 0.47 -35.65 -21.74
C SER A 297 -0.55 -34.63 -22.26
N LYS A 298 -0.67 -34.61 -23.59
CA LYS A 298 -1.66 -33.91 -24.41
C LYS A 298 -3.04 -34.61 -24.34
N SER A 299 -4.13 -33.84 -24.33
CA SER A 299 -5.39 -34.05 -25.10
C SER A 299 -6.50 -33.17 -24.50
N LEU A 300 -6.96 -32.10 -25.17
CA LEU A 300 -8.06 -32.00 -26.15
C LEU A 300 -9.48 -31.87 -25.51
N ASP A 301 -10.08 -30.72 -25.79
CA ASP A 301 -11.51 -30.31 -25.89
C ASP A 301 -12.60 -30.80 -24.90
N ARG A 302 -13.35 -29.82 -24.35
CA ARG A 302 -14.76 -29.61 -24.75
C ARG A 302 -15.40 -28.30 -24.23
N SER A 303 -15.83 -27.50 -25.21
CA SER A 303 -17.10 -26.78 -25.34
C SER A 303 -17.73 -26.01 -24.15
N ILE A 304 -17.88 -24.71 -24.42
CA ILE A 304 -18.88 -23.75 -23.96
C ILE A 304 -20.27 -24.38 -23.72
N GLU A 305 -20.88 -24.10 -22.58
CA GLU A 305 -22.34 -23.94 -22.50
C GLU A 305 -22.72 -22.84 -21.50
N PHE A 306 -23.43 -21.86 -22.02
CA PHE A 306 -23.97 -20.68 -21.36
C PHE A 306 -25.33 -21.09 -20.80
N SER A 307 -25.51 -21.16 -19.48
CA SER A 307 -26.84 -21.37 -18.89
C SER A 307 -27.08 -20.42 -17.72
N SER A 308 -28.08 -19.58 -17.93
CA SER A 308 -28.68 -18.66 -16.97
C SER A 308 -29.79 -19.40 -16.22
N SER A 309 -29.70 -19.46 -14.89
CA SER A 309 -30.83 -19.70 -13.98
C SER A 309 -30.57 -18.86 -12.72
N ARG A 310 -31.25 -17.71 -12.54
CA ARG A 310 -32.52 -17.55 -11.83
C ARG A 310 -32.58 -18.28 -10.48
N PHE A 311 -32.31 -17.49 -9.44
CA PHE A 311 -33.02 -17.40 -8.16
C PHE A 311 -33.47 -18.73 -7.52
N SER A 312 -32.78 -19.11 -6.44
CA SER A 312 -33.34 -19.94 -5.38
C SER A 312 -32.78 -19.45 -4.06
N GLU A 313 -33.65 -18.80 -3.29
CA GLU A 313 -33.52 -18.63 -1.84
C GLU A 313 -33.27 -19.99 -1.19
N ILE A 314 -32.13 -20.13 -0.52
CA ILE A 314 -31.96 -21.05 0.60
C ILE A 314 -31.37 -20.19 1.72
N GLY A 315 -32.20 -19.90 2.72
CA GLY A 315 -31.77 -19.27 3.95
C GLY A 315 -30.84 -20.21 4.70
N GLU A 316 -29.55 -19.91 4.66
CA GLU A 316 -28.59 -20.46 5.62
C GLU A 316 -28.64 -19.60 6.88
N SER A 317 -28.99 -20.26 7.98
CA SER A 317 -28.93 -19.72 9.33
C SER A 317 -27.51 -19.26 9.65
N CYS A 318 -27.31 -17.96 9.77
CA CYS A 318 -26.06 -17.38 10.26
C CYS A 318 -25.88 -17.79 11.73
N ASN A 319 -24.87 -18.60 12.01
CA ASN A 319 -24.38 -18.81 13.37
C ASN A 319 -23.88 -17.47 13.94
N GLU A 320 -24.29 -17.12 15.15
CA GLU A 320 -23.91 -15.89 15.86
C GLU A 320 -22.37 -15.77 16.09
N ASP A 321 -21.62 -16.86 15.90
CA ASP A 321 -20.16 -16.92 16.03
C ASP A 321 -19.34 -16.32 14.86
N ASP A 322 -19.94 -16.11 13.67
CA ASP A 322 -19.23 -15.56 12.50
C ASP A 322 -19.25 -14.01 12.47
N GLU A 323 -20.17 -13.39 13.21
CA GLU A 323 -20.38 -11.94 13.17
C GLU A 323 -19.22 -11.16 13.84
N GLY A 324 -18.51 -11.77 14.79
CA GLY A 324 -17.36 -11.16 15.47
C GLY A 324 -16.10 -11.06 14.59
N LYS A 325 -15.90 -12.01 13.67
CA LYS A 325 -14.70 -12.08 12.81
C LYS A 325 -14.74 -11.08 11.66
N MET A 326 -15.92 -10.62 11.25
CA MET A 326 -16.11 -9.72 10.11
C MET A 326 -16.17 -8.24 10.50
N ARG A 327 -16.19 -7.91 11.79
CA ARG A 327 -16.27 -6.51 12.25
C ARG A 327 -15.01 -5.74 11.90
N PRO A 328 -15.11 -4.49 11.42
CA PRO A 328 -13.94 -3.68 11.08
C PRO A 328 -13.18 -3.29 12.35
N LEU A 329 -11.85 -3.26 12.25
CA LEU A 329 -10.99 -2.77 13.31
C LEU A 329 -11.27 -1.29 13.57
N VAL A 330 -11.52 -0.95 14.82
CA VAL A 330 -11.69 0.43 15.27
C VAL A 330 -10.45 0.85 16.05
N LEU A 331 -9.81 1.93 15.63
CA LEU A 331 -8.73 2.60 16.36
C LEU A 331 -9.26 3.88 17.00
N LYS A 332 -8.73 4.22 18.17
CA LYS A 332 -9.03 5.48 18.86
C LYS A 332 -7.76 6.17 19.31
N ASN A 333 -7.80 7.49 19.49
CA ASN A 333 -6.67 8.18 20.11
C ASN A 333 -6.50 7.72 21.55
N LYS A 334 -5.26 7.45 21.94
CA LYS A 334 -4.88 7.18 23.32
C LYS A 334 -5.17 8.43 24.16
N PRO A 335 -5.88 8.32 25.29
CA PRO A 335 -6.07 9.45 26.19
C PRO A 335 -4.71 9.87 26.77
N PRO A 336 -4.43 11.18 26.87
CA PRO A 336 -3.21 11.64 27.51
C PRO A 336 -3.20 11.28 29.00
N ARG A 337 -2.01 11.17 29.58
CA ARG A 337 -1.80 10.98 31.01
C ARG A 337 -1.43 12.32 31.64
N TRP A 338 -1.91 12.56 32.86
CA TRP A 338 -1.50 13.71 33.65
C TRP A 338 -0.02 13.58 34.02
N HIS A 339 0.77 14.62 33.78
CA HIS A 339 2.17 14.66 34.16
C HIS A 339 2.36 15.69 35.25
N GLU A 340 2.58 15.23 36.48
CA GLU A 340 2.59 16.05 37.69
C GLU A 340 3.66 17.15 37.63
N GLN A 341 4.89 16.84 37.21
CA GLN A 341 5.96 17.85 37.16
C GLN A 341 5.74 18.95 36.10
N LEU A 342 5.02 18.63 35.01
CA LEU A 342 4.77 19.57 33.91
C LEU A 342 3.37 20.21 34.02
N GLN A 343 2.58 19.80 35.02
CA GLN A 343 1.20 20.24 35.24
C GLN A 343 0.36 20.25 33.95
N CYS A 344 0.53 19.23 33.11
CA CYS A 344 -0.19 19.14 31.84
C CYS A 344 -0.52 17.69 31.44
N TRP A 345 -1.55 17.57 30.59
CA TRP A 345 -1.91 16.31 29.96
C TRP A 345 -0.97 16.03 28.78
N CYS A 346 -0.21 14.93 28.84
CA CYS A 346 0.75 14.57 27.81
C CYS A 346 0.69 13.10 27.40
N LEU A 347 1.23 12.81 26.23
CA LEU A 347 1.47 11.45 25.76
C LEU A 347 2.98 11.20 25.74
N ASN A 348 3.40 9.97 26.09
CA ASN A 348 4.80 9.59 26.02
C ASN A 348 5.16 9.17 24.59
N PHE A 349 5.84 10.07 23.87
CA PHE A 349 6.34 9.84 22.51
C PHE A 349 7.77 9.27 22.47
N ARG A 350 8.39 8.96 23.61
CA ARG A 350 9.75 8.40 23.71
C ARG A 350 10.79 9.20 22.93
N GLY A 351 10.72 10.53 23.02
CA GLY A 351 11.62 11.46 22.32
C GLY A 351 11.37 11.60 20.80
N ARG A 352 10.42 10.85 20.21
CA ARG A 352 10.09 10.97 18.77
C ARG A 352 9.40 12.28 18.42
N VAL A 353 8.64 12.85 19.35
CA VAL A 353 7.91 14.10 19.17
C VAL A 353 8.46 15.12 20.14
N THR A 354 8.92 16.25 19.62
CA THR A 354 9.64 17.29 20.38
C THR A 354 8.91 18.62 20.42
N VAL A 355 7.89 18.82 19.58
CA VAL A 355 7.15 20.09 19.49
C VAL A 355 5.69 19.87 19.86
N ALA A 356 5.20 20.62 20.85
CA ALA A 356 3.79 20.62 21.23
C ALA A 356 2.89 21.05 20.06
N SER A 357 1.79 20.33 19.85
CA SER A 357 0.87 20.55 18.73
C SER A 357 -0.42 19.75 18.93
N VAL A 358 -1.56 20.34 18.57
CA VAL A 358 -2.89 19.65 18.51
C VAL A 358 -2.93 18.48 17.52
N LYS A 359 -1.87 18.32 16.72
CA LYS A 359 -1.71 17.22 15.77
C LYS A 359 -0.97 16.02 16.38
N ASN A 360 -0.44 16.14 17.58
CA ASN A 360 0.30 15.04 18.20
C ASN A 360 -0.72 14.03 18.76
N PHE A 361 -0.66 12.79 18.28
CA PHE A 361 -1.56 11.74 18.75
C PHE A 361 -0.90 10.36 18.65
N GLN A 362 -1.43 9.44 19.45
CA GLN A 362 -1.15 8.01 19.34
C GLN A 362 -2.50 7.30 19.12
N LEU A 363 -2.56 6.32 18.22
CA LEU A 363 -3.72 5.47 18.05
C LEU A 363 -3.47 4.08 18.66
N ILE A 364 -4.48 3.59 19.36
CA ILE A 364 -4.56 2.25 19.94
C ILE A 364 -5.85 1.58 19.44
N ALA A 365 -5.93 0.25 19.54
CA ALA A 365 -7.16 -0.47 19.25
C ALA A 365 -8.25 -0.07 20.26
N ALA A 366 -9.47 0.14 19.79
CA ALA A 366 -10.61 0.33 20.66
C ALA A 366 -11.05 -1.03 21.21
N THR A 367 -10.90 -1.25 22.51
CA THR A 367 -11.55 -2.37 23.21
C THR A 367 -13.06 -2.24 23.02
N GLN A 368 -13.69 -3.19 22.33
CA GLN A 368 -15.12 -3.41 22.49
C GLN A 368 -15.28 -4.30 23.72
N PRO A 369 -16.05 -3.90 24.75
CA PRO A 369 -16.42 -4.84 25.80
C PRO A 369 -17.18 -5.97 25.12
N ALA A 370 -16.66 -7.20 25.21
CA ALA A 370 -17.46 -8.37 24.94
C ALA A 370 -18.68 -8.30 25.86
N ALA A 371 -19.89 -8.47 25.31
CA ALA A 371 -21.09 -8.66 26.11
C ALA A 371 -20.91 -10.00 26.86
N GLY A 372 -20.42 -9.92 28.09
CA GLY A 372 -20.00 -11.07 28.88
C GLY A 372 -18.89 -10.63 29.83
N ALA A 373 -19.27 -10.22 31.04
CA ALA A 373 -18.34 -9.80 32.07
C ALA A 373 -17.27 -10.87 32.34
N PRO A 374 -15.97 -10.54 32.33
CA PRO A 374 -14.98 -11.35 33.02
C PRO A 374 -15.00 -11.01 34.51
N THR A 375 -14.95 -12.06 35.34
CA THR A 375 -14.70 -11.99 36.79
C THR A 375 -13.43 -11.20 37.10
N PRO A 376 -13.37 -10.46 38.24
CA PRO A 376 -12.23 -9.65 38.62
C PRO A 376 -11.14 -10.53 39.24
N SER A 377 -10.46 -11.35 38.44
CA SER A 377 -9.31 -12.10 38.95
C SER A 377 -8.33 -12.55 37.87
N GLN A 378 -8.02 -11.74 36.85
CA GLN A 378 -6.75 -11.81 36.11
C GLN A 378 -6.43 -10.44 35.46
N PRO A 379 -5.17 -9.96 35.50
CA PRO A 379 -4.78 -8.79 34.73
C PRO A 379 -4.85 -9.14 33.24
N ALA A 380 -5.77 -8.51 32.50
CA ALA A 380 -5.86 -8.64 31.04
C ALA A 380 -4.48 -8.32 30.41
N PRO A 381 -4.03 -9.08 29.39
CA PRO A 381 -2.72 -8.89 28.81
C PRO A 381 -2.57 -7.45 28.25
N PRO A 382 -1.35 -6.89 28.25
CA PRO A 382 -1.07 -5.48 27.91
C PRO A 382 -1.24 -5.11 26.42
N GLU A 383 -1.82 -5.99 25.60
CA GLU A 383 -1.88 -5.82 24.14
C GLU A 383 -2.77 -4.63 23.71
N HIS A 384 -3.79 -4.28 24.50
CA HIS A 384 -4.75 -3.23 24.16
C HIS A 384 -4.21 -1.79 24.28
N ASP A 385 -3.07 -1.57 24.94
CA ASP A 385 -2.41 -0.26 25.01
C ASP A 385 -1.22 -0.14 24.04
N LYS A 386 -1.09 -1.11 23.12
CA LYS A 386 -0.05 -1.13 22.08
C LYS A 386 -0.30 -0.02 21.07
N ILE A 387 0.68 0.88 20.93
CA ILE A 387 0.60 2.00 19.99
C ILE A 387 0.72 1.50 18.55
N ILE A 388 -0.38 1.54 17.81
CA ILE A 388 -0.47 1.10 16.41
C ILE A 388 0.05 2.18 15.46
N LEU A 389 -0.26 3.45 15.74
CA LEU A 389 0.21 4.61 15.00
C LEU A 389 0.61 5.71 15.97
N GLN A 390 1.78 6.30 15.77
CA GLN A 390 2.28 7.46 16.50
C GLN A 390 2.58 8.57 15.51
N PHE A 391 2.01 9.75 15.74
CA PHE A 391 2.23 10.91 14.89
C PHE A 391 2.47 12.15 15.73
N GLY A 392 3.43 12.99 15.33
CA GLY A 392 3.63 14.27 15.99
C GLY A 392 4.65 15.17 15.35
N LYS A 393 4.64 16.43 15.79
CA LYS A 393 5.44 17.51 15.24
C LYS A 393 6.85 17.52 15.84
N VAL A 394 7.85 17.70 14.98
CA VAL A 394 9.25 17.85 15.38
C VAL A 394 9.88 19.16 14.87
N GLY A 395 9.23 19.83 13.93
CA GLY A 395 9.67 21.12 13.40
C GLY A 395 8.53 21.90 12.74
N LYS A 396 8.84 23.04 12.12
CA LYS A 396 7.84 23.93 11.47
C LYS A 396 6.96 23.18 10.46
N ASP A 397 7.60 22.33 9.66
CA ASP A 397 7.00 21.58 8.55
C ASP A 397 7.50 20.13 8.48
N MET A 398 7.88 19.60 9.64
CA MET A 398 8.36 18.23 9.81
C MET A 398 7.63 17.52 10.94
N PHE A 399 7.25 16.27 10.68
CA PHE A 399 6.46 15.44 11.58
C PHE A 399 7.00 14.01 11.56
N THR A 400 7.06 13.34 12.70
CA THR A 400 7.33 11.90 12.76
C THR A 400 6.04 11.11 12.59
N MET A 401 6.13 9.97 11.92
CA MET A 401 5.03 9.02 11.73
C MET A 401 5.59 7.61 11.92
N ASP A 402 5.26 6.96 13.03
CA ASP A 402 5.71 5.59 13.31
C ASP A 402 4.49 4.67 13.32
N TYR A 403 4.53 3.58 12.56
CA TYR A 403 3.40 2.65 12.46
C TYR A 403 3.86 1.20 12.57
N ARG A 404 2.92 0.32 12.84
CA ARG A 404 3.13 -1.14 12.88
C ARG A 404 1.89 -1.88 12.39
N TYR A 405 1.95 -3.20 12.44
CA TYR A 405 0.79 -4.06 12.22
C TYR A 405 -0.43 -3.57 13.05
N PRO A 406 -1.65 -3.54 12.49
CA PRO A 406 -2.06 -4.04 11.17
C PRO A 406 -2.03 -2.98 10.05
N LEU A 407 -1.52 -1.78 10.31
CA LEU A 407 -1.54 -0.70 9.31
C LEU A 407 -0.43 -0.86 8.28
N SER A 408 -0.73 -0.45 7.05
CA SER A 408 0.27 -0.18 5.99
C SER A 408 0.76 1.27 5.99
N ALA A 409 1.86 1.55 5.29
CA ALA A 409 2.36 2.91 5.13
C ALA A 409 1.32 3.84 4.49
N PHE A 410 0.60 3.34 3.48
CA PHE A 410 -0.47 4.08 2.80
C PHE A 410 -1.60 4.46 3.76
N GLN A 411 -2.12 3.51 4.53
CA GLN A 411 -3.19 3.75 5.51
C GLN A 411 -2.73 4.72 6.61
N ALA A 412 -1.55 4.48 7.21
CA ALA A 412 -0.98 5.33 8.25
C ALA A 412 -0.78 6.78 7.77
N PHE A 413 -0.25 6.96 6.55
CA PHE A 413 -0.06 8.27 5.95
C PHE A 413 -1.38 8.99 5.70
N ALA A 414 -2.37 8.30 5.13
CA ALA A 414 -3.70 8.86 4.89
C ALA A 414 -4.40 9.29 6.19
N ILE A 415 -4.28 8.50 7.26
CA ILE A 415 -4.79 8.86 8.58
C ILE A 415 -4.10 10.15 9.09
N CYS A 416 -2.77 10.24 9.01
CA CYS A 416 -2.02 11.42 9.42
C CYS A 416 -2.38 12.67 8.61
N LEU A 417 -2.65 12.53 7.31
CA LEU A 417 -3.07 13.64 6.44
C LEU A 417 -4.35 14.32 6.93
N SER A 418 -5.29 13.57 7.53
CA SER A 418 -6.54 14.13 8.10
C SER A 418 -6.30 15.12 9.26
N SER A 419 -5.14 15.05 9.91
CA SER A 419 -4.78 15.96 11.01
C SER A 419 -4.35 17.36 10.55
N PHE A 420 -3.98 17.51 9.27
CA PHE A 420 -3.52 18.77 8.70
C PHE A 420 -4.65 19.71 8.28
N ASP A 421 -5.85 19.19 8.10
CA ASP A 421 -7.01 20.01 7.74
C ASP A 421 -7.52 20.80 8.95
N THR A 422 -7.96 22.03 8.70
CA THR A 422 -8.63 22.88 9.69
C THR A 422 -10.01 22.31 9.99
N LYS A 423 -10.34 22.19 11.28
CA LYS A 423 -11.59 21.60 11.73
C LYS A 423 -12.45 22.75 12.26
N LEU A 424 -13.39 23.21 11.44
CA LEU A 424 -14.14 24.45 11.70
C LEU A 424 -14.96 24.43 13.00
N ALA A 425 -15.18 23.26 13.60
CA ALA A 425 -15.98 23.08 14.80
C ALA A 425 -15.27 22.27 15.91
N CYS A 426 -13.94 22.17 15.86
CA CYS A 426 -13.15 21.48 16.89
C CYS A 426 -12.11 22.38 17.56
N GLU A 427 -12.14 23.71 17.35
CA GLU A 427 -11.18 24.66 17.94
C GLU A 427 -11.41 24.91 19.43
#